data_AF-A0A923ZNM2-F1
#
_entry.id   AF-A0A923ZNM2-F1
#
_cell.length_a   1.000
_cell.length_b   1.000
_cell.length_c   1.000
_cell.angle_alpha   90.00
_cell.angle_beta   90.00
_cell.angle_gamma   90.00
#
_symmetry.space_group_name_H-M   'P 1'
#
loop_
_entity.id
_entity.type
_entity.pdbx_description
1 polymer ?
#
loop_
_entity_poly.entity_id
_entity_poly.type
_entity_poly.pdbx_seq_one_letter_code
_entity_poly.pdbx_strand_id
1 'polypeptide(L)'
;MCNCGNKRNDVAGTTSFKLNNQSFEPQKSSMWPDAYFEYIGKTALTVTGNISGKQYRFTKSGDKQIVDYRDASGLTKVPVLKKVLK
;
A
#
# COMPACT_ATOMS: atom_id res chain seq x y z
N MET A 1 19.05 43.54 27.25
CA MET A 1 19.59 43.69 25.88
C MET A 1 20.11 42.34 25.42
N CYS A 2 19.54 41.85 24.30
CA CYS A 2 20.00 40.83 23.34
C CYS A 2 20.40 39.43 23.82
N ASN A 3 20.13 38.32 23.11
CA ASN A 3 19.11 37.91 22.13
C ASN A 3 19.44 36.43 21.81
N CYS A 4 18.78 35.46 22.46
CA CYS A 4 19.05 34.03 22.27
C CYS A 4 17.84 33.35 21.63
N GLY A 5 17.73 33.36 20.29
CA GLY A 5 16.52 32.84 19.62
C GLY A 5 16.64 32.28 18.20
N ASN A 6 17.79 32.35 17.52
CA ASN A 6 17.83 32.10 16.07
C ASN A 6 18.54 30.80 15.66
N LYS A 7 18.01 29.64 16.09
CA LYS A 7 18.48 28.33 15.59
C LYS A 7 17.37 27.32 15.31
N ARG A 8 16.22 27.80 14.81
CA ARG A 8 15.10 26.93 14.35
C ARG A 8 14.74 27.04 12.87
N ASN A 9 15.37 27.92 12.09
CA ASN A 9 15.02 28.10 10.68
C ASN A 9 15.63 27.09 9.70
N ASP A 10 16.50 26.18 10.14
CA ASP A 10 17.11 25.16 9.26
C ASP A 10 16.36 23.81 9.24
N VAL A 11 15.22 23.68 9.92
CA VAL A 11 14.41 22.44 9.91
C VAL A 11 13.04 22.63 9.24
N ALA A 12 12.90 23.69 8.43
CA ALA A 12 11.73 23.94 7.60
C ALA A 12 12.12 23.97 6.10
N GLY A 13 12.86 22.95 5.68
CA GLY A 13 13.12 22.67 4.27
C GLY A 13 12.08 21.68 3.75
N THR A 14 10.99 22.22 3.22
CA THR A 14 9.95 21.53 2.43
C THR A 14 10.53 20.49 1.48
N THR A 15 10.51 19.22 1.86
CA THR A 15 10.58 18.14 0.87
C THR A 15 9.20 18.05 0.25
N SER A 16 8.99 18.74 -0.87
CA SER A 16 7.89 18.46 -1.77
C SER A 16 7.97 16.98 -2.13
N PHE A 17 7.14 16.15 -1.51
CA PHE A 17 6.95 14.79 -1.95
C PHE A 17 6.33 14.86 -3.34
N LYS A 18 7.16 14.85 -4.38
CA LYS A 18 6.74 14.37 -5.68
C LYS A 18 6.27 12.94 -5.43
N LEU A 19 4.96 12.75 -5.38
CA LEU A 19 4.29 11.47 -5.50
C LEU A 19 4.63 10.89 -6.88
N ASN A 20 5.82 10.32 -7.01
CA ASN A 20 6.14 9.36 -8.04
C ASN A 20 7.11 8.32 -7.47
N ASN A 21 6.74 7.77 -6.31
CA ASN A 21 7.26 6.49 -5.86
C ASN A 21 6.47 5.38 -6.56
N GLN A 22 6.72 5.22 -7.86
CA GLN A 22 6.77 3.85 -8.37
C GLN A 22 8.08 3.27 -7.83
N SER A 23 8.01 2.80 -6.58
CA SER A 23 8.99 1.87 -6.06
C SER A 23 8.96 0.70 -7.05
N PHE A 24 9.92 0.66 -7.96
CA PHE A 24 10.29 -0.59 -8.61
C PHE A 24 10.86 -1.45 -7.49
N GLU A 25 9.98 -2.11 -6.71
CA GLU A 25 10.38 -3.30 -5.98
C GLU A 25 11.06 -4.18 -7.03
N PRO A 26 12.29 -4.67 -6.78
CA PRO A 26 12.89 -5.64 -7.67
C PRO A 26 11.83 -6.72 -7.85
N GLN A 27 11.43 -6.98 -9.10
CA GLN A 27 10.50 -8.06 -9.43
C GLN A 27 11.21 -9.35 -9.05
N LYS A 28 11.16 -9.68 -7.76
CA LYS A 28 11.56 -10.96 -7.23
C LYS A 28 10.67 -11.90 -8.00
N SER A 29 11.27 -12.66 -8.92
CA SER A 29 10.55 -13.63 -9.73
C SER A 29 9.99 -14.66 -8.76
N SER A 30 8.81 -14.37 -8.25
CA SER A 30 8.05 -15.28 -7.43
C SER A 30 7.81 -16.49 -8.32
N MET A 31 8.15 -17.67 -7.82
CA MET A 31 7.86 -18.93 -8.50
C MET A 31 6.37 -19.04 -8.85
N TRP A 32 5.51 -18.31 -8.13
CA TRP A 32 4.06 -18.33 -8.26
C TRP A 32 3.52 -16.98 -8.74
N PRO A 33 2.50 -16.98 -9.63
CA PRO A 33 1.91 -15.75 -10.14
C PRO A 33 1.16 -15.01 -9.03
N ASP A 34 1.31 -13.68 -8.99
CA ASP A 34 0.56 -12.84 -8.07
C ASP A 34 -0.96 -12.94 -8.31
N ALA A 35 -1.75 -12.72 -7.25
CA ALA A 35 -3.20 -12.72 -7.31
C ALA A 35 -3.74 -11.29 -7.39
N TYR A 36 -4.76 -11.04 -8.22
CA TYR A 36 -5.44 -9.76 -8.26
C TYR A 36 -6.71 -9.82 -7.42
N PHE A 37 -6.91 -8.80 -6.59
CA PHE A 37 -8.14 -8.63 -5.81
C PHE A 37 -8.76 -7.28 -6.10
N GLU A 38 -10.08 -7.27 -6.26
CA GLU A 38 -10.91 -6.08 -6.42
C GLU A 38 -11.72 -5.86 -5.14
N TYR A 39 -11.76 -4.62 -4.66
CA TYR A 39 -12.58 -4.25 -3.52
C TYR A 39 -13.98 -3.83 -3.96
N ILE A 40 -15.00 -4.50 -3.44
CA ILE A 40 -16.42 -4.27 -3.78
C ILE A 40 -17.20 -3.58 -2.66
N GLY A 41 -16.51 -3.11 -1.60
CA GLY A 41 -17.15 -2.37 -0.52
C GLY A 41 -17.42 -0.91 -0.86
N LYS A 42 -18.05 -0.19 0.07
CA LYS A 42 -18.49 1.21 -0.12
C LYS A 42 -17.48 2.26 0.38
N THR A 43 -16.45 1.85 1.11
CA THR A 43 -15.52 2.75 1.80
C THR A 43 -14.08 2.50 1.34
N ALA A 44 -13.11 2.59 2.25
CA ALA A 44 -11.74 2.14 2.05
C ALA A 44 -11.48 0.93 2.95
N LEU A 45 -10.54 0.08 2.55
CA LEU A 45 -10.13 -1.10 3.31
C LEU A 45 -8.61 -1.23 3.27
N THR A 46 -8.00 -1.45 4.43
CA THR A 46 -6.60 -1.89 4.51
C THR A 46 -6.59 -3.30 5.09
N VAL A 47 -5.92 -4.23 4.42
CA VAL A 47 -5.77 -5.62 4.88
C VAL A 47 -4.29 -5.96 4.97
N THR A 48 -3.90 -6.61 6.06
CA THR A 48 -2.55 -7.15 6.21
C THR A 48 -2.55 -8.61 5.76
N GLY A 49 -1.61 -8.97 4.89
CA GLY A 49 -1.36 -10.34 4.48
C GLY A 49 -0.88 -11.19 5.65
N ASN A 50 -1.54 -12.33 5.88
CA ASN A 50 -1.24 -13.19 7.04
C ASN A 50 0.11 -13.93 6.91
N ILE A 51 0.61 -14.13 5.69
CA ILE A 51 1.86 -14.85 5.43
C ILE A 51 2.99 -13.87 5.13
N SER A 52 2.76 -12.89 4.26
CA SER A 52 3.81 -11.97 3.85
C SER A 52 3.95 -10.75 4.77
N GLY A 53 2.93 -10.45 5.60
CA GLY A 53 2.87 -9.23 6.40
C GLY A 53 2.70 -7.93 5.59
N LYS A 54 2.52 -8.01 4.26
CA LYS A 54 2.33 -6.84 3.40
C LYS A 54 0.96 -6.22 3.68
N GLN A 55 0.88 -4.89 3.66
CA GLN A 55 -0.39 -4.17 3.77
C GLN A 55 -0.91 -3.82 2.37
N TYR A 56 -2.13 -4.25 2.09
CA TYR A 56 -2.86 -3.97 0.86
C TYR A 56 -3.95 -2.94 1.15
N ARG A 57 -3.87 -1.77 0.53
CA ARG A 57 -4.82 -0.68 0.73
C ARG A 57 -5.70 -0.50 -0.50
N PHE A 58 -6.99 -0.65 -0.29
CA PHE A 58 -8.05 -0.37 -1.24
C PHE A 58 -8.69 0.97 -0.87
N THR A 59 -8.62 1.93 -1.78
CA THR A 59 -9.01 3.32 -1.52
C THR A 59 -10.49 3.60 -1.81
N LYS A 60 -11.08 2.83 -2.72
CA LYS A 60 -12.46 3.00 -3.19
C LYS A 60 -13.01 1.70 -3.78
N SER A 61 -14.33 1.64 -3.97
CA SER A 61 -14.98 0.55 -4.70
C SER A 61 -14.42 0.40 -6.12
N GLY A 62 -14.20 -0.83 -6.55
CA GLY A 62 -13.56 -1.18 -7.83
C GLY A 62 -12.03 -1.04 -7.83
N ASP A 63 -11.40 -0.63 -6.73
CA ASP A 63 -9.94 -0.57 -6.62
C ASP A 63 -9.35 -1.98 -6.66
N LYS A 64 -8.27 -2.15 -7.43
CA LYS A 64 -7.63 -3.44 -7.70
C LYS A 64 -6.21 -3.43 -7.17
N GLN A 65 -5.85 -4.44 -6.39
CA GLN A 65 -4.52 -4.58 -5.82
C GLN A 65 -3.91 -5.93 -6.19
N ILE A 66 -2.60 -5.89 -6.44
CA ILE A 66 -1.77 -7.09 -6.62
C ILE A 66 -1.41 -7.60 -5.23
N VAL A 67 -1.76 -8.85 -4.97
CA VAL A 67 -1.60 -9.54 -3.69
C VAL A 67 -0.64 -10.71 -3.89
N ASP A 68 0.26 -10.88 -2.93
CA ASP A 68 1.14 -12.04 -2.88
C ASP A 68 0.29 -13.33 -2.85
N TYR A 69 0.61 -14.30 -3.72
CA TYR A 69 -0.15 -15.54 -3.81
C TYR A 69 -0.31 -16.24 -2.45
N ARG A 70 0.70 -16.13 -1.57
CA ARG A 70 0.68 -16.76 -0.24
C ARG A 70 -0.42 -16.19 0.66
N ASP A 71 -0.74 -14.91 0.51
CA ASP A 71 -1.80 -14.23 1.27
C ASP A 71 -3.19 -14.41 0.66
N ALA A 72 -3.28 -14.83 -0.61
CA ALA A 72 -4.52 -14.88 -1.36
C ALA A 72 -5.59 -15.74 -0.67
N SER A 73 -5.21 -16.87 -0.07
CA SER A 73 -6.15 -17.76 0.64
C SER A 73 -6.83 -17.08 1.83
N GLY A 74 -6.12 -16.20 2.54
CA GLY A 74 -6.66 -15.40 3.64
C GLY A 74 -7.57 -14.28 3.12
N LEU A 75 -7.14 -13.56 2.08
CA LEU A 75 -7.91 -12.46 1.51
C LEU A 75 -9.22 -12.93 0.84
N THR A 76 -9.28 -14.18 0.37
CA THR A 76 -10.52 -14.77 -0.18
C THR A 76 -11.64 -14.90 0.87
N LYS A 77 -11.30 -14.89 2.17
CA LYS A 77 -12.29 -14.94 3.26
C LYS A 77 -12.86 -13.56 3.60
N VAL A 78 -12.30 -12.47 3.05
CA VAL A 78 -12.79 -11.11 3.30
C VAL A 78 -14.01 -10.86 2.40
N PRO A 79 -15.22 -10.66 2.95
CA PRO A 79 -16.46 -10.64 2.15
C PRO A 79 -16.53 -9.54 1.08
N VAL A 80 -15.78 -8.46 1.29
CA VAL A 80 -15.75 -7.27 0.42
C VAL A 80 -14.59 -7.30 -0.59
N LEU A 81 -13.87 -8.42 -0.69
CA LEU A 81 -12.81 -8.63 -1.66
C LEU A 81 -13.19 -9.73 -2.63
N LYS A 82 -12.97 -9.48 -3.93
CA LYS A 82 -13.20 -10.43 -5.01
C LYS A 82 -11.90 -10.72 -5.72
N LYS A 83 -11.50 -11.99 -5.80
CA LYS A 83 -10.38 -12.40 -6.64
C LYS A 83 -10.77 -12.24 -8.11
N VAL A 84 -9.93 -11.56 -8.88
CA VAL A 84 -10.13 -11.33 -10.32
C VAL A 84 -8.95 -11.86 -11.11
N LEU A 85 -9.20 -12.16 -12.39
CA LEU A 85 -8.13 -12.44 -13.34
C LEU A 85 -7.45 -11.12 -13.75
N LYS A 86 -6.21 -11.24 -14.24
CA LYS A 86 -5.43 -10.12 -14.76
C LYS A 86 -6.16 -9.42 -15.91
#